data_AF-A0A1E7HXS0-F1
#
_entry.id   AF-A0A1E7HXS0-F1
#
_cell.length_a   1.000
_cell.length_b   1.000
_cell.length_c   1.000
_cell.angle_alpha   90.00
_cell.angle_beta   90.00
_cell.angle_gamma   90.00
#
_symmetry.space_group_name_H-M   'P 1'
#
loop_
_entity.id
_entity.type
_entity.pdbx_description
1 polymer ?
#
loop_
_entity_poly.entity_id
_entity_poly.type
_entity_poly.pdbx_seq_one_letter_code
_entity_poly.pdbx_strand_id
1 'polypeptide(L)'
;MAINNKLPLHTRLGTYFTVLIVVLVCFLLLRNCVNAVYYGAVTNDKDLSRYYGFGFEAGSKQIEITGSQPEESITNPLFLKEYRKGFREGRDSIRNKMKREKNEKN
;
A
#
# COMPACT_ATOMS: atom_id res chain seq x y z
N MET A 1 42.67 -36.88 -20.31
CA MET A 1 41.37 -37.20 -20.94
C MET A 1 40.37 -36.17 -20.43
N ALA A 2 39.98 -35.22 -21.28
CA ALA A 2 39.08 -34.14 -20.86
C ALA A 2 37.73 -34.75 -20.47
N ILE A 3 37.34 -34.56 -19.22
CA ILE A 3 36.06 -35.01 -18.68
C ILE A 3 34.98 -34.19 -19.39
N ASN A 4 34.47 -34.72 -20.50
CA ASN A 4 33.30 -34.18 -21.20
C ASN A 4 32.04 -34.56 -20.40
N ASN A 5 31.92 -34.07 -19.16
CA ASN A 5 30.67 -34.06 -18.43
C ASN A 5 29.79 -32.95 -19.03
N LYS A 6 29.33 -33.15 -20.26
CA LYS A 6 28.27 -32.34 -20.85
C LYS A 6 27.02 -32.62 -20.03
N LEU A 7 26.69 -31.70 -19.12
CA LEU A 7 25.39 -31.70 -18.45
C LEU A 7 24.29 -31.86 -19.50
N PRO A 8 23.25 -32.68 -19.23
CA PRO A 8 22.14 -32.86 -20.15
C PRO A 8 21.57 -31.50 -20.58
N LEU A 9 21.22 -31.36 -21.86
CA LEU A 9 20.71 -30.10 -22.44
C LEU A 9 19.55 -29.50 -21.62
N HIS A 10 18.66 -30.36 -21.12
CA HIS A 10 17.54 -29.97 -20.25
C HIS A 10 17.99 -29.37 -18.92
N THR A 11 19.07 -29.88 -18.33
CA THR A 11 19.64 -29.38 -17.07
C THR A 11 20.28 -28.00 -17.29
N ARG A 12 20.93 -27.78 -18.43
CA ARG A 12 21.47 -26.48 -18.83
C ARG A 12 20.37 -25.44 -19.04
N LEU A 13 19.31 -25.76 -19.78
CA LEU A 13 18.17 -24.85 -19.96
C LEU A 13 17.49 -24.54 -18.62
N GLY A 14 17.31 -25.55 -17.76
CA GLY A 14 16.75 -25.37 -16.43
C GLY A 14 17.57 -24.39 -15.60
N THR A 15 18.90 -24.49 -15.61
CA THR A 15 19.77 -23.54 -14.89
C THR A 15 19.70 -22.11 -15.43
N TYR A 16 19.59 -21.90 -16.75
CA TYR A 16 19.43 -20.55 -17.28
C TYR A 16 18.08 -19.95 -16.89
N PHE A 17 17.02 -20.76 -16.89
CA PHE A 17 15.69 -20.31 -16.51
C PHE A 17 15.59 -19.97 -15.02
N THR A 18 16.19 -20.78 -14.14
CA THR A 18 16.23 -20.48 -12.70
C THR A 18 17.04 -19.23 -12.41
N VAL A 19 18.19 -19.04 -13.07
CA VAL A 19 18.98 -17.79 -12.94
C VAL A 19 18.15 -16.58 -13.38
N LEU A 20 17.39 -16.68 -14.47
CA LEU A 20 16.54 -15.60 -14.96
C LEU A 20 15.43 -15.25 -13.95
N ILE A 21 14.79 -16.26 -13.35
CA ILE A 21 13.81 -16.06 -12.28
C ILE A 21 14.45 -15.39 -11.06
N VAL A 22 15.62 -15.86 -10.63
CA VAL A 22 16.33 -15.29 -9.47
C VAL A 22 16.68 -13.83 -9.73
N VAL A 23 17.16 -13.49 -10.92
CA VAL A 23 17.46 -12.11 -11.32
C VAL A 23 16.19 -11.24 -11.30
N LEU A 24 15.06 -11.74 -11.81
CA LEU A 24 13.78 -11.02 -11.76
C LEU A 24 13.32 -10.76 -10.32
N VAL A 25 13.42 -11.76 -9.44
CA VAL A 25 13.06 -11.62 -8.03
C VAL A 25 13.98 -10.61 -7.34
N CYS A 26 15.29 -10.71 -7.55
CA CYS A 26 16.25 -9.73 -7.03
C CYS A 26 15.94 -8.30 -7.50
N PHE A 27 15.58 -8.11 -8.77
CA PHE A 27 15.21 -6.81 -9.30
C PHE A 27 13.95 -6.25 -8.63
N LEU A 28 12.92 -7.09 -8.43
CA LEU A 28 11.70 -6.69 -7.73
C LEU A 28 11.98 -6.32 -6.26
N LEU A 29 12.84 -7.08 -5.58
CA LEU A 29 13.26 -6.79 -4.21
C LEU A 29 14.01 -5.45 -4.14
N LEU A 30 14.97 -5.21 -5.04
CA LEU A 30 15.69 -3.95 -5.10
C LEU A 30 14.75 -2.76 -5.33
N ARG A 31 13.79 -2.89 -6.25
CA ARG A 31 12.78 -1.85 -6.50
C ARG A 31 11.93 -1.57 -5.26
N ASN A 32 11.52 -2.61 -4.53
CA ASN A 32 10.80 -2.45 -3.27
C ASN A 32 11.65 -1.82 -2.17
N CYS A 33 12.92 -2.18 -2.06
CA CYS A 33 13.85 -1.57 -1.09
C CYS A 33 14.04 -0.08 -1.37
N VAL A 34 14.28 0.30 -2.64
CA VAL A 34 14.43 1.71 -3.02
C VAL A 34 13.14 2.48 -2.75
N ASN A 35 11.98 1.94 -3.09
CA ASN A 35 10.70 2.56 -2.78
C ASN A 35 10.49 2.72 -1.26
N ALA A 36 10.80 1.68 -0.47
CA ALA A 36 10.66 1.74 0.98
C ALA A 36 11.56 2.81 1.61
N VAL A 37 12.81 2.93 1.15
CA VAL A 37 13.74 3.97 1.61
C VAL A 37 13.29 5.36 1.14
N TYR A 38 12.91 5.50 -0.13
CA TYR A 38 12.47 6.79 -0.69
C TYR A 38 11.20 7.30 0.00
N TYR A 39 10.18 6.45 0.11
CA TYR A 39 8.94 6.85 0.77
C TYR A 39 9.13 6.98 2.27
N GLY A 40 9.89 6.10 2.93
CA GLY A 40 10.16 6.16 4.37
C GLY A 40 11.00 7.36 4.80
N ALA A 41 11.97 7.79 4.00
CA ALA A 41 12.80 8.97 4.28
C ALA A 41 12.06 10.29 4.02
N VAL A 42 11.07 10.30 3.12
CA VAL A 42 10.27 11.48 2.77
C VAL A 42 9.03 11.62 3.65
N THR A 43 8.56 10.55 4.30
CA THR A 43 7.45 10.62 5.24
C THR A 43 7.89 11.08 6.63
N ASN A 44 7.40 12.26 7.04
CA ASN A 44 7.50 12.75 8.42
C ASN A 44 6.23 12.36 9.20
N ASP A 45 6.34 12.04 10.48
CA ASP A 45 5.20 11.63 11.33
C ASP A 45 4.09 12.69 11.36
N LYS A 46 4.48 13.98 11.25
CA LYS A 46 3.55 15.10 11.16
C LYS A 46 2.68 15.03 9.90
N ASP A 47 3.25 14.60 8.79
CA ASP A 47 2.51 14.48 7.53
C ASP A 47 1.59 13.26 7.55
N LEU A 48 2.02 12.13 8.14
CA LEU A 48 1.16 10.97 8.37
C LEU A 48 -0.09 11.36 9.18
N SER A 49 0.10 12.06 10.30
CA SER A 49 -1.02 12.53 11.14
C SER A 49 -1.94 13.50 10.40
N ARG A 50 -1.39 14.33 9.50
CA ARG A 50 -2.16 15.27 8.69
C ARG A 50 -3.04 14.54 7.67
N TYR A 51 -2.49 13.54 6.97
CA TYR A 51 -3.24 12.72 6.02
C TYR A 51 -4.30 11.86 6.70
N TYR A 52 -4.00 11.32 7.89
CA TYR A 52 -4.99 10.67 8.74
C TYR A 52 -6.15 11.62 9.08
N GLY A 53 -5.83 12.86 9.52
CA GLY A 53 -6.83 13.88 9.83
C GLY A 53 -7.71 14.25 8.64
N PHE A 54 -7.13 14.43 7.46
CA PHE A 54 -7.88 14.66 6.22
C PHE A 54 -8.80 13.50 5.88
N GLY A 55 -8.32 12.27 6.02
CA GLY A 55 -9.13 11.07 5.87
C GLY A 55 -10.31 11.07 6.84
N PHE A 56 -10.04 11.26 8.12
CA PHE A 56 -11.05 11.27 9.17
C PHE A 56 -12.11 12.34 8.94
N GLU A 57 -11.70 13.57 8.61
CA GLU A 57 -12.62 14.66 8.31
C GLU A 57 -13.50 14.31 7.10
N ALA A 58 -12.90 13.81 6.01
CA ALA A 58 -13.64 13.39 4.81
C ALA A 58 -14.62 12.24 5.09
N GLY A 59 -14.27 11.30 5.98
CA GLY A 59 -15.15 10.20 6.37
C GLY A 59 -16.24 10.61 7.36
N SER A 60 -15.97 11.62 8.20
CA SER A 60 -16.88 12.16 9.21
C SER A 60 -17.89 13.18 8.67
N LYS A 61 -17.62 13.77 7.52
CA LYS A 61 -18.60 14.53 6.76
C LYS A 61 -19.35 13.53 5.86
N GLN A 62 -20.68 13.56 5.85
CA GLN A 62 -21.51 12.75 4.94
C GLN A 62 -21.39 13.27 3.48
N ILE A 63 -20.17 13.47 2.99
CA ILE A 63 -19.93 13.87 1.61
C ILE A 63 -20.22 12.61 0.79
N GLU A 64 -21.38 12.60 0.15
CA GLU A 64 -21.66 11.68 -0.96
C GLU A 64 -20.45 11.75 -1.91
N ILE A 65 -19.87 10.59 -2.16
CA ILE A 65 -18.68 10.43 -2.99
C ILE A 65 -19.12 10.67 -4.44
N THR A 66 -19.31 11.94 -4.80
CA THR A 66 -19.74 12.36 -6.15
C THR A 66 -18.69 13.23 -6.83
N GLY A 67 -17.53 13.45 -6.20
CA GLY A 67 -16.39 14.17 -6.78
C GLY A 67 -15.10 13.40 -6.62
N SER A 68 -14.20 13.52 -7.60
CA SER A 68 -12.85 12.94 -7.66
C SER A 68 -12.21 12.89 -6.28
N GLN A 69 -12.02 11.67 -5.77
CA GLN A 69 -11.50 11.48 -4.43
C GLN A 69 -10.08 12.04 -4.32
N PRO A 70 -9.68 12.58 -3.15
CA PRO A 70 -8.30 12.95 -2.88
C PRO A 70 -7.32 11.78 -3.09
N GLU A 71 -7.82 10.54 -3.01
CA GLU A 71 -7.04 9.31 -3.25
C GLU A 71 -6.27 9.32 -4.58
N GLU A 72 -6.79 9.93 -5.65
CA GLU A 72 -6.11 9.97 -6.95
C GLU A 72 -4.88 10.88 -6.97
N SER A 73 -4.79 11.83 -6.04
CA SER A 73 -3.67 12.77 -5.93
C SER A 73 -2.58 12.34 -4.95
N ILE A 74 -2.84 11.31 -4.12
CA ILE A 74 -1.88 10.83 -3.11
C ILE A 74 -0.95 9.80 -3.76
N THR A 75 0.23 10.25 -4.18
CA THR A 75 1.25 9.40 -4.81
C THR A 75 2.07 8.56 -3.83
N ASN A 76 2.09 8.92 -2.54
CA ASN A 76 2.81 8.18 -1.52
C ASN A 76 1.91 7.10 -0.89
N PRO A 77 2.28 5.81 -0.98
CA PRO A 77 1.45 4.72 -0.45
C PRO A 77 1.25 4.77 1.06
N LEU A 78 2.19 5.33 1.83
CA LEU A 78 2.07 5.49 3.28
C LEU A 78 1.00 6.52 3.64
N PHE A 79 0.99 7.66 2.94
CA PHE A 79 -0.04 8.70 3.14
C PHE A 79 -1.42 8.20 2.72
N LEU A 80 -1.51 7.44 1.62
CA LEU A 80 -2.76 6.84 1.17
C LEU A 80 -3.32 5.86 2.20
N LYS A 81 -2.44 5.06 2.82
CA LYS A 81 -2.81 4.13 3.89
C LYS A 81 -3.39 4.86 5.10
N GLU A 82 -2.72 5.91 5.59
CA GLU A 82 -3.22 6.69 6.73
C GLU A 82 -4.51 7.44 6.42
N TYR A 83 -4.62 8.03 5.23
CA TYR A 83 -5.86 8.65 4.77
C TYR A 83 -7.04 7.67 4.77
N ARG A 84 -6.87 6.47 4.19
CA ARG A 84 -7.91 5.43 4.16
C ARG A 84 -8.31 4.96 5.55
N LYS A 85 -7.33 4.83 6.45
CA LYS A 85 -7.58 4.49 7.86
C LYS A 85 -8.44 5.56 8.54
N GLY A 86 -8.03 6.83 8.45
CA GLY A 86 -8.79 7.96 8.98
C GLY A 86 -10.20 8.01 8.42
N PHE A 87 -10.36 7.86 7.10
CA PHE A 87 -11.66 7.88 6.43
C PHE A 87 -12.64 6.81 6.93
N ARG A 88 -12.16 5.58 7.11
CA ARG A 88 -12.97 4.50 7.68
C ARG A 88 -13.41 4.82 9.10
N GLU A 89 -12.48 5.26 9.96
CA GLU A 89 -12.77 5.60 11.35
C GLU A 89 -13.71 6.80 11.47
N GLY A 90 -13.55 7.81 10.62
CA GLY A 90 -14.45 8.96 10.51
C GLY A 90 -15.88 8.51 10.21
N ARG A 91 -16.07 7.64 9.22
CA ARG A 91 -17.38 7.10 8.85
C ARG A 91 -18.00 6.25 9.97
N ASP A 92 -17.21 5.37 10.58
CA ASP A 92 -17.65 4.52 11.69
C ASP A 92 -18.07 5.36 12.91
N SER A 93 -17.42 6.50 13.15
CA SER A 93 -17.77 7.42 14.23
C SER A 93 -19.18 8.02 14.07
N ILE A 94 -19.56 8.44 12.85
CA ILE A 94 -20.91 8.94 12.58
C ILE A 94 -21.93 7.81 12.76
N ARG A 95 -21.65 6.62 12.24
CA ARG A 95 -22.56 5.47 12.35
C ARG A 95 -22.85 5.14 13.82
N ASN A 96 -21.81 5.17 14.66
CA ASN A 96 -21.96 4.94 16.10
C ASN A 96 -22.71 6.07 16.79
N LYS A 97 -22.50 7.34 16.39
CA LYS A 97 -23.24 8.49 16.91
C LYS A 97 -24.73 8.38 16.59
N MET A 98 -25.09 8.11 15.33
CA MET A 98 -26.48 7.89 14.92
C MET A 98 -27.14 6.72 15.68
N LYS A 99 -26.40 5.64 15.94
CA LYS A 99 -26.90 4.50 16.72
C LYS A 99 -27.21 4.87 18.17
N ARG A 100 -26.39 5.71 18.80
CA ARG A 100 -26.62 6.20 20.17
C ARG A 100 -27.83 7.12 20.25
N GLU A 101 -27.94 8.09 19.34
CA GLU A 101 -29.08 9.02 19.28
C GLU A 101 -30.41 8.30 19.02
N LYS A 102 -30.39 7.18 18.27
CA LYS A 102 -31.58 6.35 18.06
C LYS A 102 -31.99 5.56 19.31
N ASN A 103 -31.02 5.16 20.14
CA ASN A 103 -31.27 4.42 21.38
C ASN A 103 -31.72 5.35 22.54
N GLU A 104 -31.35 6.63 22.54
CA GLU A 104 -31.84 7.61 23.52
C GLU A 104 -33.28 8.10 23.25
N LYS A 105 -33.78 7.89 22.03
CA LYS A 105 -35.14 8.28 21.61
C LYS A 105 -36.19 7.18 21.75
N ASN A 106 -35.79 5.97 22.15
CA ASN A 106 -36.65 4.82 22.44
C ASN A 106 -36.69 4.58 23.95
#